data_AF-F8PV45-F1
#
_entry.id   AF-F8PV45-F1
#
_cell.length_a   1.000
_cell.length_b   1.000
_cell.length_c   1.000
_cell.angle_alpha   90.00
_cell.angle_beta   90.00
_cell.angle_gamma   90.00
#
_symmetry.space_group_name_H-M   'P 1'
#
loop_
_entity.id
_entity.type
_entity.pdbx_description
1 polymer ?
#
loop_
_entity_poly.entity_id
_entity_poly.type
_entity_poly.pdbx_seq_one_letter_code
_entity_poly.pdbx_strand_id
1 'polypeptide(L)'
;MPVRPLPTLPSRPGFPIPHLNVDDVDNYVIPLLSRNWRISRAFVSKTRYNLSLSQRFDFDKYSNLMEFLNKLATLSKAERHHPRMIIDKSTVELFLHTHSAYRVRNSDEKPIFHIQQPGVTLCDVRYAIFVDQLFSNEFESMGCGVRYVPKAQGILQELSLREARKRFGEYRPTLKTL
;
A
#
# COMPACT_ATOMS: atom_id res chain seq x y z
N MET A 1 9.04 -1.29 14.66
CA MET A 1 9.98 -0.40 13.95
C MET A 1 9.76 1.03 14.42
N PRO A 2 10.78 1.91 14.50
CA PRO A 2 10.56 3.32 14.83
C PRO A 2 9.67 3.97 13.76
N VAL A 3 8.76 4.86 14.18
CA VAL A 3 7.88 5.59 13.27
C VAL A 3 8.72 6.50 12.38
N ARG A 4 8.50 6.41 11.07
CA ARG A 4 9.16 7.26 10.07
C ARG A 4 8.20 8.36 9.59
N PRO A 5 8.74 9.51 9.13
CA PRO A 5 7.92 10.50 8.45
C PRO A 5 7.25 9.87 7.22
N LEU A 6 6.11 10.43 6.82
CA LEU A 6 5.51 10.05 5.54
C LEU A 6 6.49 10.39 4.41
N PRO A 7 6.68 9.49 3.45
CA PRO A 7 7.57 9.75 2.33
C PRO A 7 6.94 10.80 1.41
N THR A 8 7.76 11.44 0.58
CA THR A 8 7.28 12.29 -0.49
C THR A 8 6.37 11.50 -1.41
N LEU A 9 5.32 12.14 -1.90
CA LEU A 9 4.34 11.50 -2.75
C LEU A 9 4.98 11.08 -4.09
N PRO A 10 4.95 9.78 -4.46
CA PRO A 10 5.54 9.36 -5.74
C PRO A 10 4.70 9.86 -6.92
N SER A 11 5.36 9.99 -8.07
CA SER A 11 4.67 10.21 -9.34
C SER A 11 3.77 9.03 -9.67
N ARG A 12 2.64 9.30 -10.32
CA ARG A 12 1.76 8.24 -10.82
C ARG A 12 2.48 7.49 -11.96
N PRO A 13 2.61 6.16 -11.89
CA PRO A 13 3.23 5.39 -12.96
C PRO A 13 2.37 5.40 -14.24
N GLY A 14 3.02 5.42 -15.39
CA GLY A 14 2.39 5.21 -16.69
C GLY A 14 2.02 3.74 -16.94
N PHE A 15 1.32 3.47 -18.04
CA PHE A 15 1.09 2.11 -18.51
C PHE A 15 2.29 1.64 -19.36
N PRO A 16 2.74 0.38 -19.23
CA PRO A 16 2.30 -0.65 -18.27
C PRO A 16 2.75 -0.34 -16.83
N ILE A 17 1.93 -0.72 -15.85
CA ILE A 17 2.16 -0.38 -14.44
C ILE A 17 3.06 -1.45 -13.78
N PRO A 18 4.32 -1.15 -13.45
CA PRO A 18 5.22 -2.12 -12.85
C PRO A 18 4.84 -2.41 -11.38
N HIS A 19 5.12 -3.63 -10.93
CA HIS A 19 5.30 -3.90 -9.49
C HIS A 19 6.38 -3.00 -8.89
N LEU A 20 6.31 -2.80 -7.58
CA LEU A 20 7.37 -2.15 -6.83
C LEU A 20 8.73 -2.81 -7.07
N ASN A 21 9.79 -2.01 -7.08
CA ASN A 21 11.17 -2.48 -7.02
C ASN A 21 11.74 -2.33 -5.61
N VAL A 22 13.03 -2.67 -5.42
CA VAL A 22 13.71 -2.57 -4.12
C VAL A 22 13.75 -1.13 -3.58
N ASP A 23 14.00 -0.16 -4.45
CA ASP A 23 14.07 1.25 -4.06
C ASP A 23 12.70 1.75 -3.62
N ASP A 24 11.63 1.30 -4.28
CA ASP A 24 10.27 1.66 -3.88
C ASP A 24 9.91 1.06 -2.50
N VAL A 25 10.40 -0.15 -2.20
CA VAL A 25 10.21 -0.78 -0.90
C VAL A 25 10.89 0.04 0.19
N ASP A 26 12.15 0.42 -0.03
CA ASP A 26 12.93 1.13 0.97
C ASP A 26 12.43 2.57 1.17
N ASN A 27 12.09 3.26 0.08
CA ASN A 27 11.66 4.66 0.11
C ASN A 27 10.20 4.86 0.51
N TYR A 28 9.31 3.91 0.22
CA TYR A 28 7.88 4.12 0.45
C TYR A 28 7.22 3.06 1.33
N VAL A 29 7.49 1.78 1.08
CA VAL A 29 6.81 0.71 1.84
C VAL A 29 7.27 0.71 3.30
N ILE A 30 8.57 0.79 3.57
CA ILE A 30 9.09 0.80 4.95
C ILE A 30 8.51 1.97 5.76
N PRO A 31 8.49 3.22 5.28
CA PRO A 31 7.79 4.31 5.95
C PRO A 31 6.31 4.01 6.23
N LEU A 32 5.56 3.49 5.26
CA LEU A 32 4.16 3.12 5.46
C LEU A 32 3.99 2.01 6.50
N LEU A 33 4.84 0.97 6.48
CA LEU A 33 4.81 -0.10 7.49
C LEU A 33 5.02 0.44 8.90
N SER A 34 5.89 1.44 9.07
CA SER A 34 6.11 2.10 10.36
C SER A 34 4.90 2.87 10.88
N ARG A 35 3.88 3.08 10.03
CA ARG A 35 2.62 3.79 10.30
C ARG A 35 1.39 2.88 10.32
N ASN A 36 1.62 1.59 10.59
CA ASN A 36 0.60 0.54 10.71
C ASN A 36 -0.02 0.03 9.41
N TRP A 37 0.50 0.45 8.26
CA TRP A 37 0.24 -0.28 7.02
C TRP A 37 0.90 -1.66 7.08
N ARG A 38 0.38 -2.60 6.31
CA ARG A 38 0.91 -3.96 6.22
C ARG A 38 0.83 -4.50 4.81
N ILE A 39 1.69 -5.46 4.51
CA ILE A 39 1.59 -6.25 3.28
C ILE A 39 0.79 -7.51 3.61
N SER A 40 -0.41 -7.58 3.06
CA SER A 40 -1.35 -8.68 3.26
C SER A 40 -1.41 -9.59 2.03
N ARG A 41 -1.75 -10.86 2.25
CA ARG A 41 -2.02 -11.82 1.17
C ARG A 41 -3.51 -11.85 0.90
N ALA A 42 -3.92 -11.39 -0.27
CA ALA A 42 -5.27 -11.55 -0.79
C ALA A 42 -5.34 -12.85 -1.61
N PHE A 43 -5.80 -13.94 -0.99
CA PHE A 43 -5.91 -15.24 -1.64
C PHE A 43 -6.97 -15.22 -2.76
N VAL A 44 -6.55 -15.63 -3.96
CA VAL A 44 -7.40 -15.84 -5.14
C VAL A 44 -7.82 -17.31 -5.23
N SER A 45 -7.00 -18.22 -4.72
CA SER A 45 -7.30 -19.64 -4.55
C SER A 45 -6.57 -20.20 -3.33
N LYS A 46 -6.72 -21.49 -3.04
CA LYS A 46 -6.00 -22.19 -1.95
C LYS A 46 -4.47 -22.01 -2.02
N THR A 47 -3.92 -21.84 -3.22
CA THR A 47 -2.46 -21.78 -3.46
C THR A 47 -1.99 -20.46 -4.06
N ARG A 48 -2.91 -19.62 -4.58
CA ARG A 48 -2.55 -18.35 -5.24
C ARG A 48 -3.04 -17.17 -4.42
N TYR A 49 -2.17 -16.18 -4.26
CA TYR A 49 -2.49 -14.92 -3.62
C TYR A 49 -1.80 -13.76 -4.32
N ASN A 50 -2.44 -12.60 -4.25
CA ASN A 50 -1.82 -11.32 -4.58
C ASN A 50 -1.37 -10.64 -3.29
N LEU A 51 -0.34 -9.82 -3.39
CA LEU A 51 0.01 -8.92 -2.29
C LEU A 51 -0.85 -7.67 -2.40
N SER A 52 -1.32 -7.20 -1.26
CA SER A 52 -1.97 -5.91 -1.10
C SER A 52 -1.36 -5.13 0.05
N LEU A 53 -1.38 -3.82 -0.06
CA LEU A 53 -1.08 -2.92 1.04
C LEU A 53 -2.39 -2.66 1.80
N SER A 54 -2.43 -2.91 3.11
CA SER A 54 -3.66 -2.75 3.89
C SER A 54 -3.47 -2.05 5.23
N GLN A 55 -4.55 -1.44 5.71
CA GLN A 55 -4.63 -0.81 7.02
C GLN A 55 -6.08 -0.78 7.49
N ARG A 56 -6.26 -0.87 8.81
CA ARG A 56 -7.55 -0.75 9.47
C ARG A 56 -7.66 0.58 10.21
N PHE A 57 -8.80 1.22 10.03
CA PHE A 57 -9.19 2.48 10.67
C PHE A 57 -10.44 2.25 11.51
N ASP A 58 -10.40 2.66 12.76
CA ASP A 58 -11.51 2.58 13.69
C ASP A 58 -12.02 4.01 13.97
N PHE A 59 -13.34 4.16 14.08
CA PHE A 59 -14.03 5.42 14.35
C PHE A 59 -14.88 5.28 15.61
N ASP A 60 -15.02 6.37 16.36
CA ASP A 60 -15.89 6.43 17.54
C ASP A 60 -17.38 6.29 17.17
N LYS A 61 -17.75 6.77 15.97
CA LYS A 61 -19.12 6.81 15.46
C LYS A 61 -19.18 6.36 14.01
N TYR A 62 -20.30 5.74 13.65
CA TYR A 62 -20.59 5.35 12.27
C TYR A 62 -20.65 6.55 11.32
N SER A 63 -21.12 7.71 11.77
CA SER A 63 -21.16 8.93 10.95
C SER A 63 -19.78 9.38 10.49
N ASN A 64 -18.76 9.29 11.35
CA ASN A 64 -17.39 9.67 11.04
C ASN A 64 -16.75 8.70 10.05
N LEU A 65 -17.05 7.40 10.19
CA LEU A 65 -16.73 6.42 9.15
C LEU A 65 -17.36 6.80 7.80
N MET A 66 -18.65 7.13 7.76
CA MET A 66 -19.33 7.49 6.51
C MET A 66 -18.72 8.74 5.86
N GLU A 67 -18.34 9.74 6.66
CA GLU A 67 -17.62 10.92 6.16
C GLU A 67 -16.27 10.53 5.55
N PHE A 68 -15.49 9.68 6.24
CA PHE A 68 -14.22 9.17 5.71
C PHE A 68 -14.41 8.41 4.38
N LEU A 69 -15.42 7.55 4.28
CA LEU A 69 -15.73 6.79 3.05
C LEU A 69 -16.09 7.71 1.88
N ASN A 70 -16.82 8.81 2.13
CA ASN A 70 -17.15 9.80 1.09
C ASN A 70 -15.89 10.52 0.57
N LYS A 71 -14.95 10.84 1.47
CA LYS A 71 -13.66 11.43 1.10
C LYS A 71 -12.79 10.42 0.33
N LEU A 72 -12.79 9.14 0.72
CA LEU A 72 -12.14 8.07 -0.04
C LEU A 72 -12.73 7.89 -1.44
N ALA A 73 -14.06 8.02 -1.60
CA ALA A 73 -14.69 7.96 -2.92
C ALA A 73 -14.19 9.10 -3.83
N THR A 74 -14.08 10.32 -3.28
CA THR A 74 -13.52 11.48 -3.99
C THR A 74 -12.05 11.27 -4.36
N LEU A 75 -11.25 10.79 -3.42
CA LEU A 75 -9.85 10.43 -3.65
C LEU A 75 -9.70 9.35 -4.74
N SER A 76 -10.55 8.32 -4.72
CA SER A 76 -10.52 7.23 -5.71
C SER A 76 -10.80 7.71 -7.13
N LYS A 77 -11.70 8.67 -7.27
CA LYS A 77 -11.98 9.31 -8.56
C LYS A 77 -10.79 10.15 -9.03
N ALA A 78 -10.19 10.95 -8.15
CA ALA A 78 -9.04 11.80 -8.48
C ALA A 78 -7.81 10.96 -8.87
N GLU A 79 -7.50 9.94 -8.08
CA GLU A 79 -6.36 9.04 -8.32
C GLU A 79 -6.68 7.98 -9.39
N ARG A 80 -7.92 7.90 -9.90
CA ARG A 80 -8.39 6.84 -10.83
C ARG A 80 -7.88 5.47 -10.39
N HIS A 81 -8.01 5.17 -9.10
CA HIS A 81 -7.53 3.97 -8.43
C HIS A 81 -8.43 3.74 -7.23
N HIS A 82 -8.88 2.51 -7.00
CA HIS A 82 -9.88 2.22 -5.96
C HIS A 82 -9.40 1.14 -5.00
N PRO A 83 -9.65 1.28 -3.69
CA PRO A 83 -9.40 0.23 -2.72
C PRO A 83 -10.50 -0.84 -2.77
N ARG A 84 -10.15 -2.05 -2.35
CA ARG A 84 -11.13 -2.98 -1.78
C ARG A 84 -11.30 -2.61 -0.31
N MET A 85 -12.54 -2.67 0.19
CA MET A 85 -12.87 -2.29 1.56
C MET A 85 -13.67 -3.41 2.25
N ILE A 86 -13.41 -3.61 3.54
CA ILE A 86 -14.27 -4.39 4.44
C ILE A 86 -14.74 -3.45 5.52
N ILE A 87 -16.05 -3.27 5.65
CA ILE A 87 -16.68 -2.36 6.61
C ILE A 87 -17.41 -3.19 7.65
N ASP A 88 -17.15 -2.92 8.93
CA ASP A 88 -17.87 -3.54 10.05
C ASP A 88 -18.11 -2.49 11.14
N LYS A 89 -19.39 -2.20 11.42
CA LYS A 89 -19.81 -1.14 12.36
C LYS A 89 -19.08 0.17 12.04
N SER A 90 -18.35 0.74 13.01
CA SER A 90 -17.58 1.98 12.88
C SER A 90 -16.13 1.72 12.48
N THR A 91 -15.86 0.65 11.71
CA THR A 91 -14.49 0.25 11.34
C THR A 91 -14.41 -0.06 9.85
N VAL A 92 -13.28 0.27 9.23
CA VAL A 92 -12.99 -0.07 7.84
C VAL A 92 -11.57 -0.58 7.70
N GLU A 93 -11.42 -1.69 6.97
CA GLU A 93 -10.13 -2.17 6.50
C GLU A 93 -10.00 -1.93 4.99
N LEU A 94 -8.95 -1.21 4.60
CA LEU A 94 -8.62 -0.93 3.20
C LEU A 94 -7.58 -1.92 2.70
N PHE A 95 -7.75 -2.38 1.46
CA PHE A 95 -6.78 -3.21 0.74
C PHE A 95 -6.50 -2.59 -0.63
N LEU A 96 -5.24 -2.30 -0.88
CA LEU A 96 -4.75 -1.65 -2.09
C LEU A 96 -3.88 -2.62 -2.88
N HIS A 97 -4.29 -2.95 -4.09
CA HIS A 97 -3.45 -3.57 -5.10
C HIS A 97 -3.93 -3.13 -6.48
N THR A 98 -3.02 -3.12 -7.44
CA THR A 98 -3.31 -2.80 -8.83
C THR A 98 -3.62 -4.08 -9.60
N HIS A 99 -4.81 -4.17 -10.17
CA HIS A 99 -5.26 -5.34 -10.95
C HIS A 99 -4.53 -5.52 -12.29
N SER A 100 -4.14 -4.42 -12.92
CA SER A 100 -3.43 -4.36 -14.20
C SER A 100 -1.91 -4.24 -14.05
N ALA A 101 -1.36 -4.68 -12.91
CA ALA A 101 0.06 -4.60 -12.67
C ALA A 101 0.85 -5.66 -13.45
N TYR A 102 2.13 -5.37 -13.70
CA TYR A 102 3.03 -6.24 -14.45
C TYR A 102 4.30 -6.54 -13.66
N ARG A 103 4.74 -7.80 -13.72
CA ARG A 103 6.09 -8.16 -13.27
C ARG A 103 7.10 -7.71 -14.30
N VAL A 104 8.08 -6.94 -13.85
CA VAL A 104 9.20 -6.51 -14.67
C VAL A 104 10.30 -7.55 -14.60
N ARG A 105 10.79 -8.00 -15.76
CA ARG A 105 12.05 -8.71 -15.91
C ARG A 105 13.01 -7.75 -16.61
N ASN A 106 14.12 -7.41 -15.98
CA ASN A 106 15.08 -6.53 -16.61
C ASN A 106 15.91 -7.30 -17.64
N SER A 107 16.02 -6.76 -18.85
CA SER A 107 17.11 -7.05 -19.77
C SER A 107 18.12 -5.90 -19.73
N ASP A 108 19.33 -6.12 -20.23
CA ASP A 108 20.42 -5.13 -20.23
C ASP A 108 20.09 -3.83 -21.00
N GLU A 109 19.00 -3.81 -21.78
CA GLU A 109 18.63 -2.69 -22.63
C GLU A 109 17.35 -1.99 -22.17
N LYS A 110 16.32 -2.73 -21.76
CA LYS A 110 15.00 -2.18 -21.36
C LYS A 110 14.25 -3.10 -20.39
N PRO A 111 13.39 -2.56 -19.50
CA PRO A 111 12.49 -3.37 -18.71
C PRO A 111 11.50 -4.13 -19.63
N ILE A 112 11.48 -5.45 -19.52
CA ILE A 112 10.53 -6.30 -20.24
C ILE A 112 9.37 -6.63 -19.29
N PHE A 113 8.18 -6.20 -19.68
CA PHE A 113 6.94 -6.51 -18.94
C PHE A 113 6.47 -7.91 -19.33
N HIS A 114 6.71 -8.87 -18.43
CA HIS A 114 6.64 -10.29 -18.81
C HIS A 114 5.23 -10.88 -18.61
N ILE A 115 4.62 -10.63 -17.45
CA ILE A 115 3.33 -11.22 -17.06
C ILE A 115 2.49 -10.16 -16.34
N GLN A 116 1.25 -10.00 -16.78
CA GLN A 116 0.24 -9.27 -16.02
C GLN A 116 -0.11 -10.09 -14.77
N GLN A 117 0.16 -9.52 -13.60
CA GLN A 117 -0.11 -10.14 -12.32
C GLN A 117 -0.52 -9.07 -11.32
N PRO A 118 -1.72 -9.12 -10.73
CA PRO A 118 -2.12 -8.15 -9.72
C PRO A 118 -1.13 -8.09 -8.55
N GLY A 119 -0.92 -6.89 -8.01
CA GLY A 119 0.03 -6.69 -6.92
C GLY A 119 0.16 -5.22 -6.53
N VAL A 120 1.05 -4.96 -5.58
CA VAL A 120 1.31 -3.60 -5.09
C VAL A 120 2.19 -2.87 -6.10
N THR A 121 1.82 -1.63 -6.42
CA THR A 121 2.53 -0.71 -7.31
C THR A 121 2.62 0.69 -6.68
N LEU A 122 3.28 1.63 -7.36
CA LEU A 122 3.33 3.02 -6.90
C LEU A 122 1.95 3.70 -6.87
N CYS A 123 0.95 3.22 -7.64
CA CYS A 123 -0.44 3.69 -7.49
C CYS A 123 -0.98 3.40 -6.08
N ASP A 124 -0.72 2.20 -5.57
CA ASP A 124 -1.18 1.75 -4.25
C ASP A 124 -0.48 2.52 -3.13
N VAL A 125 0.85 2.69 -3.25
CA VAL A 125 1.66 3.51 -2.33
C VAL A 125 1.16 4.95 -2.28
N ARG A 126 0.95 5.56 -3.45
CA ARG A 126 0.48 6.94 -3.56
C ARG A 126 -0.88 7.11 -2.90
N TYR A 127 -1.80 6.19 -3.17
CA TYR A 127 -3.12 6.17 -2.53
C TYR A 127 -3.00 6.04 -1.01
N ALA A 128 -2.17 5.12 -0.52
CA ALA A 128 -1.94 4.92 0.91
C ALA A 128 -1.42 6.18 1.61
N ILE A 129 -0.48 6.90 0.99
CA ILE A 129 0.04 8.17 1.52
C ILE A 129 -1.09 9.20 1.65
N PHE A 130 -1.94 9.35 0.62
CA PHE A 130 -3.08 10.27 0.69
C PHE A 130 -4.08 9.90 1.77
N VAL A 131 -4.42 8.62 1.90
CA VAL A 131 -5.30 8.13 2.96
C VAL A 131 -4.69 8.44 4.33
N ASP A 132 -3.39 8.23 4.47
CA ASP A 132 -2.71 8.44 5.74
C ASP A 132 -2.69 9.92 6.14
N GLN A 133 -2.46 10.83 5.17
CA GLN A 133 -2.58 12.27 5.37
C GLN A 133 -4.00 12.68 5.72
N LEU A 134 -4.99 12.23 4.94
CA LEU A 134 -6.41 12.49 5.18
C LEU A 134 -6.82 12.07 6.59
N PHE A 135 -6.49 10.84 6.98
CA PHE A 135 -6.89 10.29 8.27
C PHE A 135 -6.24 11.04 9.44
N SER A 136 -4.94 11.32 9.36
CA SER A 136 -4.25 12.06 10.42
C SER A 136 -4.72 13.50 10.54
N ASN A 137 -4.96 14.18 9.43
CA ASN A 137 -5.30 15.60 9.44
C ASN A 137 -6.74 15.86 9.88
N GLU A 138 -7.67 14.95 9.59
CA GLU A 138 -9.10 15.22 9.75
C GLU A 138 -9.79 14.33 10.78
N PHE A 139 -9.27 13.14 11.08
CA PHE A 139 -9.97 12.19 11.97
C PHE A 139 -9.21 11.95 13.27
N GLU A 140 -7.88 11.73 13.21
CA GLU A 140 -7.08 11.59 14.43
C GLU A 140 -6.92 12.92 15.16
N SER A 141 -6.64 14.01 14.43
CA SER A 141 -6.50 15.35 15.00
C SER A 141 -7.76 15.82 15.74
N MET A 142 -8.93 15.39 15.27
CA MET A 142 -10.24 15.66 15.87
C MET A 142 -10.61 14.66 16.96
N GLY A 143 -9.80 13.63 17.21
CA GLY A 143 -10.05 12.59 18.21
C GLY A 143 -11.22 11.66 17.88
N CYS A 144 -11.66 11.62 16.63
CA CYS A 144 -12.81 10.81 16.19
C CYS A 144 -12.42 9.56 15.38
N GLY A 145 -11.12 9.39 15.09
CA GLY A 145 -10.56 8.21 14.45
C GLY A 145 -9.27 7.75 15.13
N VAL A 146 -9.04 6.44 15.13
CA VAL A 146 -7.81 5.81 15.62
C VAL A 146 -7.35 4.74 14.63
N ARG A 147 -6.04 4.67 14.36
CA ARG A 147 -5.45 3.55 13.62
C ARG A 147 -5.41 2.31 14.51
N TYR A 148 -5.94 1.19 14.02
CA TYR A 148 -5.82 -0.06 14.74
C TYR A 148 -4.35 -0.51 14.82
N VAL A 149 -3.85 -0.72 16.03
CA VAL A 149 -2.52 -1.28 16.28
C VAL A 149 -2.65 -2.70 16.86
N PRO A 150 -2.40 -3.75 16.07
CA PRO A 150 -2.39 -5.12 16.57
C PRO A 150 -1.38 -5.31 17.72
N LYS A 151 -1.70 -6.15 18.71
CA LYS A 151 -0.74 -6.51 19.78
C LYS A 151 0.59 -7.07 19.24
N ALA A 152 0.53 -7.79 18.12
CA ALA A 152 1.69 -8.36 17.45
C ALA A 152 2.29 -7.46 16.35
N GLN A 153 2.12 -6.13 16.43
CA GLN A 153 2.48 -5.20 15.36
C GLN A 153 3.94 -5.33 14.90
N GLY A 154 4.89 -5.50 15.83
CA GLY A 154 6.31 -5.68 15.48
C GLY A 154 6.56 -6.88 14.57
N ILE A 155 5.93 -8.02 14.90
CA ILE A 155 6.02 -9.26 14.12
C ILE A 155 5.34 -9.07 12.75
N LEU A 156 4.18 -8.41 12.72
CA LEU A 156 3.45 -8.17 11.47
C LEU A 156 4.21 -7.22 10.53
N GLN A 157 4.91 -6.21 11.06
CA GLN A 157 5.78 -5.33 10.29
C GLN A 157 6.96 -6.12 9.67
N GLU A 158 7.60 -6.98 10.47
CA GLU A 158 8.70 -7.81 9.99
C GLU A 158 8.26 -8.80 8.90
N LEU A 159 7.13 -9.48 9.11
CA LEU A 159 6.54 -10.37 8.10
C LEU A 159 6.17 -9.61 6.82
N SER A 160 5.59 -8.41 6.96
CA SER A 160 5.26 -7.55 5.81
C SER A 160 6.51 -7.17 5.02
N LEU A 161 7.58 -6.77 5.71
CA LEU A 161 8.84 -6.41 5.08
C LEU A 161 9.50 -7.62 4.40
N ARG A 162 9.46 -8.79 5.04
CA ARG A 162 9.97 -10.04 4.45
C ARG A 162 9.21 -10.40 3.18
N GLU A 163 7.89 -10.30 3.17
CA GLU A 163 7.08 -10.54 1.97
C GLU A 163 7.34 -9.52 0.87
N ALA A 164 7.46 -8.23 1.20
CA ALA A 164 7.82 -7.20 0.25
C ALA A 164 9.18 -7.47 -0.40
N ARG A 165 10.22 -7.75 0.41
CA ARG A 165 11.56 -8.08 -0.09
C ARG A 165 11.58 -9.36 -0.90
N LYS A 166 10.83 -10.39 -0.49
CA LYS A 166 10.72 -11.63 -1.28
C LYS A 166 10.06 -11.38 -2.63
N ARG A 167 9.07 -10.49 -2.72
CA ARG A 167 8.35 -10.23 -3.98
C ARG A 167 9.08 -9.24 -4.88
N PHE A 168 9.72 -8.22 -4.30
CA PHE A 168 10.20 -7.03 -5.01
C PHE A 168 11.73 -6.83 -4.89
N GLY A 169 12.40 -7.55 -3.99
CA GLY A 169 13.82 -7.37 -3.64
C GLY A 169 14.82 -8.26 -4.38
N GLU A 170 14.39 -9.12 -5.31
CA GLU A 170 15.31 -9.85 -6.22
C GLU A 170 15.94 -8.93 -7.29
N TYR A 171 15.62 -7.63 -7.28
CA TYR A 171 16.25 -6.66 -8.15
C TYR A 171 17.36 -5.89 -7.43
N ARG A 172 18.60 -6.05 -7.92
CA ARG A 172 19.62 -5.01 -7.90
C ARG A 172 19.92 -4.68 -9.36
N PRO A 173 19.77 -3.44 -9.84
CA PRO A 173 20.46 -3.07 -11.06
C PRO A 173 21.95 -3.27 -10.77
N THR A 174 22.61 -4.14 -11.52
CA THR A 174 24.06 -4.08 -11.62
C THR A 174 24.39 -2.70 -12.16
N LEU A 175 24.75 -1.79 -11.26
CA LEU A 175 25.41 -0.54 -11.62
C LEU A 175 26.63 -0.96 -12.41
N LYS A 176 26.64 -0.68 -13.73
CA LYS A 176 27.90 -0.59 -14.45
C LYS A 176 28.64 0.56 -13.77
N THR A 177 29.64 0.23 -12.96
CA THR A 177 30.69 1.16 -12.59
C THR A 177 31.21 1.77 -13.88
N LEU A 178 30.94 3.07 -14.05
CA LEU A 178 31.60 3.92 -15.03
C LEU A 178 33.04 4.16 -14.57
#